data_AF-A0A2N2D9T3-F1
#
_entry.id   AF-A0A2N2D9T3-F1
#
_cell.length_a   1.000
_cell.length_b   1.000
_cell.length_c   1.000
_cell.angle_alpha   90.00
_cell.angle_beta   90.00
_cell.angle_gamma   90.00
#
_symmetry.space_group_name_H-M   'P 1'
#
loop_
_entity.id
_entity.type
_entity.pdbx_description
1 polymer ?
#
loop_
_entity_poly.entity_id
_entity_poly.type
_entity_poly.pdbx_seq_one_letter_code
_entity_poly.pdbx_strand_id
1 'polypeptide(L)'
;MHQKTILDFLDISEKERDYIWNSFECLRFADLDIPADEWDRLRSRYCIYQEDFLEDILALSIGYIYEIWHDKTRFNEILNSVFGWVESALGYDVSFIPDVIKELSAMAREDVWMAVYNSYKWIYFPMKLGIKKYIWIAVYNNIDDSYNAERVKAKSQEAHTLTASIQDKFKQIFKTEHNKGIVKIGRKRSKSLTTAATKHNKDIMKMRATGSTLESAGQKYRLSRERVRQVEQKVLDKFNSFLLRKKPHYILQTFTQRNTLLSVDDIQHHLGELSEIFIYCLKKCNNKAVLWSDALNGFIIGDSSWCITVN
;
A
#
# COMPACT_ATOMS: atom_id res chain seq x y z
N MET A 1 7.33 8.96 -8.93
CA MET A 1 7.57 10.16 -8.11
C MET A 1 7.38 9.73 -6.67
N HIS A 2 8.33 10.01 -5.79
CA HIS A 2 8.19 9.67 -4.38
C HIS A 2 7.00 10.46 -3.78
N GLN A 3 6.23 9.82 -2.92
CA GLN A 3 5.16 10.42 -2.13
C GLN A 3 5.79 11.31 -1.05
N LYS A 4 6.33 12.47 -1.43
CA LYS A 4 6.86 13.45 -0.48
C LYS A 4 5.70 14.10 0.28
N THR A 5 5.80 14.09 1.59
CA THR A 5 4.87 14.72 2.53
C THR A 5 5.15 16.21 2.68
N ILE A 6 4.28 16.96 3.35
CA ILE A 6 4.49 18.39 3.65
C ILE A 6 5.86 18.61 4.32
N LEU A 7 6.22 17.80 5.30
CA LEU A 7 7.46 17.94 6.06
C LEU A 7 8.71 17.60 5.23
N ASP A 8 8.58 16.83 4.15
CA ASP A 8 9.68 16.55 3.22
C ASP A 8 10.10 17.76 2.38
N PHE A 9 9.28 18.79 2.37
CA PHE A 9 9.51 20.00 1.59
C PHE A 9 10.08 21.17 2.41
N LEU A 10 10.17 20.98 3.73
CA LEU A 10 10.67 21.97 4.68
C LEU A 10 12.13 21.67 5.04
N ASP A 11 12.93 22.73 5.17
CA ASP A 11 14.31 22.62 5.64
C ASP A 11 14.36 22.53 7.18
N ILE A 12 13.95 21.36 7.70
CA ILE A 12 13.84 21.09 9.13
C ILE A 12 14.51 19.76 9.50
N SER A 13 15.04 19.68 10.72
CA SER A 13 15.68 18.47 11.24
C SER A 13 14.68 17.37 11.60
N GLU A 14 15.15 16.12 11.70
CA GLU A 14 14.30 14.98 12.09
C GLU A 14 13.66 15.16 13.48
N LYS A 15 14.38 15.77 14.43
CA LYS A 15 13.83 16.08 15.76
C LYS A 15 12.69 17.09 15.70
N GLU A 16 12.79 18.07 14.81
CA GLU A 16 11.74 19.06 14.59
C GLU A 16 10.52 18.43 13.92
N ARG A 17 10.73 17.48 13.00
CA ARG A 17 9.62 16.69 12.42
C ARG A 17 8.84 15.93 13.48
N ASP A 18 9.53 15.21 14.37
CA ASP A 18 8.87 14.48 15.46
C ASP A 18 8.11 15.45 16.39
N TYR A 19 8.71 16.59 16.68
CA TYR A 19 8.07 17.62 17.51
C TYR A 19 6.82 18.22 16.85
N ILE A 20 6.88 18.53 15.55
CA ILE A 20 5.71 18.99 14.76
C ILE A 20 4.62 17.92 14.74
N TRP A 21 4.98 16.65 14.58
CA TRP A 21 3.99 15.57 14.59
C TRP A 21 3.19 15.55 15.88
N ASN A 22 3.89 15.58 17.02
CA ASN A 22 3.27 15.61 18.34
C ASN A 22 2.45 16.89 18.58
N SER A 23 2.84 18.04 17.99
CA SER A 23 2.07 19.28 18.13
C SER A 23 0.76 19.28 17.33
N PHE A 24 0.69 18.47 16.27
CA PHE A 24 -0.51 18.31 15.44
C PHE A 24 -1.50 17.26 15.97
N GLU A 25 -1.10 16.37 16.89
CA GLU A 25 -1.98 15.35 17.49
C GLU A 25 -3.23 15.93 18.18
N CYS A 26 -3.16 17.18 18.64
CA CYS A 26 -4.27 17.86 19.30
C CYS A 26 -5.11 18.74 18.37
N LEU A 27 -4.67 18.95 17.12
CA LEU A 27 -5.37 19.75 16.13
C LEU A 27 -6.33 18.86 15.32
N ARG A 28 -7.43 19.45 14.88
CA ARG A 28 -8.46 18.77 14.10
C ARG A 28 -8.56 19.39 12.72
N PHE A 29 -9.09 18.61 11.78
CA PHE A 29 -9.48 19.10 10.47
C PHE A 29 -10.51 20.24 10.55
N ALA A 30 -11.35 20.27 11.58
CA ALA A 30 -12.26 21.38 11.88
C ALA A 30 -11.56 22.72 12.15
N ASP A 31 -10.27 22.71 12.53
CA ASP A 31 -9.48 23.92 12.77
C ASP A 31 -9.02 24.57 11.45
N LEU A 32 -9.14 23.86 10.32
CA LEU A 32 -9.00 24.45 8.99
C LEU A 32 -10.27 25.22 8.63
N ASP A 33 -10.12 26.41 8.03
CA ASP A 33 -11.23 27.26 7.58
C ASP A 33 -11.90 26.70 6.29
N ILE A 34 -12.44 25.49 6.40
CA ILE A 34 -13.11 24.77 5.32
C ILE A 34 -14.62 25.06 5.38
N PRO A 35 -15.23 25.54 4.29
CA PRO A 35 -16.67 25.81 4.21
C PRO A 35 -17.54 24.60 4.54
N ALA A 36 -18.71 24.86 5.12
CA ALA A 36 -19.68 23.83 5.51
C ALA A 36 -20.08 22.89 4.36
N ASP A 37 -20.26 23.42 3.15
CA ASP A 37 -20.63 22.65 1.95
C ASP A 37 -19.47 21.79 1.41
N GLU A 38 -18.23 22.18 1.67
CA GLU A 38 -17.06 21.41 1.26
C GLU A 38 -16.85 20.16 2.13
N TRP A 39 -17.30 20.17 3.39
CA TRP A 39 -17.21 19.00 4.27
C TRP A 39 -18.01 17.80 3.79
N ASP A 40 -19.16 18.01 3.16
CA ASP A 40 -19.95 16.90 2.60
C ASP A 40 -19.20 16.21 1.45
N ARG A 41 -18.46 16.98 0.64
CA ARG A 41 -17.59 16.45 -0.42
C ARG A 41 -16.41 15.68 0.17
N LEU A 42 -15.73 16.25 1.16
CA LEU A 42 -14.58 15.63 1.83
C LEU A 42 -14.97 14.31 2.48
N ARG A 43 -16.09 14.30 3.22
CA ARG A 43 -16.64 13.10 3.85
C ARG A 43 -17.02 12.03 2.83
N SER A 44 -17.79 12.40 1.81
CA SER A 44 -18.35 11.42 0.86
C SER A 44 -17.32 10.82 -0.09
N ARG A 45 -16.27 11.58 -0.46
CA ARG A 45 -15.29 11.15 -1.47
C ARG A 45 -13.96 10.69 -0.91
N TYR A 46 -13.51 11.28 0.19
CA TYR A 46 -12.17 11.05 0.74
C TYR A 46 -12.21 10.49 2.15
N CYS A 47 -13.40 10.31 2.75
CA CYS A 47 -13.58 9.88 4.14
C CYS A 47 -12.84 10.78 5.13
N ILE A 48 -12.76 12.09 4.85
CA ILE A 48 -12.18 13.09 5.75
C ILE A 48 -13.33 13.76 6.52
N TYR A 49 -13.26 13.70 7.84
CA TYR A 49 -14.24 14.25 8.76
C TYR A 49 -13.65 15.44 9.51
N GLN A 50 -14.52 16.34 9.97
CA GLN A 50 -14.13 17.49 10.81
C GLN A 50 -13.35 17.05 12.05
N GLU A 51 -13.70 15.90 12.60
CA GLU A 51 -13.11 15.38 13.84
C GLU A 51 -11.82 14.59 13.65
N ASP A 52 -11.39 14.37 12.40
CA ASP A 52 -10.11 13.71 12.13
C ASP A 52 -8.97 14.60 12.62
N PHE A 53 -7.86 13.96 13.03
CA PHE A 53 -6.70 14.68 13.53
C PHE A 53 -5.93 15.28 12.37
N LEU A 54 -5.43 16.49 12.57
CA LEU A 54 -4.68 17.19 11.53
C LEU A 54 -3.33 16.53 11.26
N GLU A 55 -2.78 15.75 12.19
CA GLU A 55 -1.55 14.96 11.95
C GLU A 55 -1.67 14.09 10.69
N ASP A 56 -2.87 13.61 10.35
CA ASP A 56 -3.11 12.81 9.15
C ASP A 56 -2.74 13.60 7.88
N ILE A 57 -2.94 14.93 7.86
CA ILE A 57 -2.56 15.77 6.72
C ILE A 57 -1.05 15.81 6.50
N LEU A 58 -0.26 15.68 7.58
CA LEU A 58 1.21 15.62 7.51
C LEU A 58 1.68 14.29 6.91
N ALA A 59 0.89 13.22 7.07
CA ALA A 59 1.17 11.91 6.47
C ALA A 59 0.88 11.89 4.96
N LEU A 60 0.04 12.79 4.47
CA LEU A 60 -0.37 12.81 3.07
C LEU A 60 0.72 13.39 2.19
N SER A 61 0.87 12.78 1.01
CA SER A 61 1.70 13.38 -0.03
C SER A 61 1.06 14.68 -0.54
N ILE A 62 1.86 15.70 -0.85
CA ILE A 62 1.34 16.97 -1.39
C ILE A 62 0.48 16.76 -2.64
N GLY A 63 0.86 15.81 -3.50
CA GLY A 63 0.06 15.49 -4.69
C GLY A 63 -1.35 14.99 -4.33
N TYR A 64 -1.49 14.20 -3.28
CA TYR A 64 -2.79 13.72 -2.80
C TYR A 64 -3.61 14.84 -2.15
N ILE A 65 -2.98 15.73 -1.39
CA ILE A 65 -3.63 16.94 -0.86
C ILE A 65 -4.20 17.78 -2.02
N TYR A 66 -3.44 17.96 -3.10
CA TYR A 66 -3.94 18.67 -4.29
C TYR A 66 -5.11 17.95 -4.98
N GLU A 67 -5.11 16.61 -5.01
CA GLU A 67 -6.26 15.84 -5.50
C GLU A 67 -7.49 15.96 -4.61
N ILE A 68 -7.32 16.16 -3.31
CA ILE A 68 -8.42 16.46 -2.39
C ILE A 68 -8.97 17.87 -2.67
N TRP A 69 -8.10 18.88 -2.79
CA TRP A 69 -8.48 20.27 -3.03
C TRP A 69 -8.07 20.71 -4.44
N HIS A 70 -8.77 20.19 -5.46
CA HIS A 70 -8.55 20.53 -6.88
C HIS A 70 -8.70 22.03 -7.21
N ASP A 71 -9.23 22.83 -6.28
CA ASP A 71 -9.20 24.29 -6.35
C ASP A 71 -7.86 24.80 -5.81
N LYS A 72 -7.13 25.48 -6.69
CA LYS A 72 -5.83 26.07 -6.40
C LYS A 72 -5.85 27.06 -5.22
N THR A 73 -6.87 27.90 -5.14
CA THR A 73 -7.00 28.89 -4.06
C THR A 73 -7.15 28.16 -2.74
N ARG A 74 -8.06 27.18 -2.68
CA ARG A 74 -8.30 26.39 -1.47
C ARG A 74 -7.09 25.57 -1.07
N PHE A 75 -6.44 24.88 -2.01
CA PHE A 75 -5.22 24.13 -1.75
C PHE A 75 -4.14 25.00 -1.10
N ASN A 76 -3.92 26.21 -1.61
CA ASN A 76 -2.95 27.14 -1.04
C ASN A 76 -3.37 27.64 0.35
N GLU A 77 -4.66 27.91 0.59
CA GLU A 77 -5.17 28.28 1.91
C GLU A 77 -4.93 27.18 2.95
N ILE A 78 -5.19 25.92 2.59
CA ILE A 78 -4.94 24.76 3.46
C ILE A 78 -3.45 24.62 3.75
N LEU A 79 -2.59 24.69 2.71
CA LEU A 79 -1.15 24.60 2.92
C LEU A 79 -0.62 25.75 3.78
N ASN A 80 -1.05 26.99 3.52
CA ASN A 80 -0.63 28.14 4.32
C ASN A 80 -1.09 28.04 5.77
N SER A 81 -2.28 27.48 6.02
CA SER A 81 -2.76 27.22 7.39
C SER A 81 -1.87 26.20 8.10
N VAL A 82 -1.57 25.09 7.41
CA VAL A 82 -0.65 24.07 7.93
C VAL A 82 0.74 24.63 8.19
N PHE A 83 1.30 25.43 7.28
CA PHE A 83 2.60 26.06 7.48
C PHE A 83 2.59 27.06 8.62
N GLY A 84 1.55 27.88 8.75
CA GLY A 84 1.41 28.80 9.88
C GLY A 84 1.40 28.07 11.22
N TRP A 85 0.83 26.88 11.30
CA TRP A 85 0.91 26.04 12.50
C TRP A 85 2.27 25.41 12.71
N VAL A 86 2.95 24.98 11.64
CA VAL A 86 4.33 24.49 11.74
C VAL A 86 5.28 25.59 12.26
N GLU A 87 5.19 26.79 11.69
CA GLU A 87 5.96 27.97 12.12
C GLU A 87 5.63 28.35 13.56
N SER A 88 4.35 28.34 13.92
CA SER A 88 3.90 28.59 15.30
C SER A 88 4.43 27.55 16.28
N ALA A 89 4.46 26.27 15.89
CA ALA A 89 4.98 25.20 16.72
C ALA A 89 6.49 25.36 16.95
N LEU A 90 7.25 25.64 15.89
CA LEU A 90 8.70 25.78 15.92
C LEU A 90 9.19 27.11 16.51
N GLY A 91 8.35 28.16 16.47
CA GLY A 91 8.68 29.50 16.94
C GLY A 91 9.59 30.28 15.99
N TYR A 92 9.68 29.88 14.71
CA TYR A 92 10.43 30.57 13.67
C TYR A 92 9.85 30.29 12.27
N ASP A 93 10.13 31.18 11.31
CA ASP A 93 9.67 31.07 9.92
C ASP A 93 10.40 29.93 9.20
N VAL A 94 9.66 29.05 8.53
CA VAL A 94 10.23 27.86 7.87
C VAL A 94 10.39 28.11 6.39
N SER A 95 11.55 27.77 5.85
CA SER A 95 11.83 27.90 4.41
C SER A 95 11.65 26.59 3.65
N PHE A 96 11.22 26.70 2.39
CA PHE A 96 11.19 25.56 1.47
C PHE A 96 12.58 25.23 0.94
N ILE A 97 12.86 23.93 0.77
CA ILE A 97 14.07 23.49 0.10
C ILE A 97 14.05 23.96 -1.37
N PRO A 98 15.08 24.67 -1.89
CA PRO A 98 15.04 25.27 -3.23
C PRO A 98 14.70 24.31 -4.39
N ASP A 99 15.16 23.07 -4.32
CA ASP A 99 14.92 22.04 -5.34
C ASP A 99 13.45 21.58 -5.42
N VAL A 100 12.68 21.85 -4.36
CA VAL A 100 11.26 21.53 -4.25
C VAL A 100 10.41 22.46 -5.09
N ILE A 101 10.78 23.73 -5.17
CA ILE A 101 10.08 24.72 -5.99
C ILE A 101 10.06 24.25 -7.45
N LYS A 102 11.14 23.60 -7.89
CA LYS A 102 11.25 22.98 -9.22
C LYS A 102 10.35 21.74 -9.37
N GLU A 103 10.24 20.88 -8.36
CA GLU A 103 9.35 19.71 -8.40
C GLU A 103 7.86 20.11 -8.35
N LEU A 104 7.48 21.04 -7.48
CA LEU A 104 6.13 21.61 -7.42
C LEU A 104 5.78 22.33 -8.73
N SER A 105 6.75 23.02 -9.34
CA SER A 105 6.58 23.64 -10.66
C SER A 105 6.34 22.65 -11.80
N ALA A 106 6.83 21.42 -11.67
CA ALA A 106 6.62 20.35 -12.66
C ALA A 106 5.30 19.60 -12.46
N MET A 107 4.73 19.63 -11.24
CA MET A 107 3.42 19.05 -10.91
C MET A 107 2.26 19.92 -11.40
N ALA A 108 2.48 21.24 -11.44
CA ALA A 108 1.51 22.20 -11.90
C ALA A 108 1.55 22.32 -13.44
N ARG A 109 0.43 22.02 -14.13
CA ARG A 109 0.29 22.36 -15.56
C ARG A 109 0.51 23.88 -15.73
N GLU A 110 0.95 24.31 -16.93
CA GLU A 110 1.41 25.69 -17.29
C GLU A 110 0.54 26.86 -16.79
N ASP A 111 -0.71 26.60 -16.41
CA ASP A 111 -1.75 27.51 -15.92
C ASP A 111 -1.65 27.86 -14.41
N VAL A 112 -0.78 27.21 -13.63
CA VAL A 112 -0.76 27.36 -12.16
C VAL A 112 0.26 28.37 -11.63
N TRP A 113 1.18 28.91 -12.43
CA TRP A 113 2.28 29.73 -11.89
C TRP A 113 1.96 31.15 -11.45
N MET A 114 0.84 31.78 -11.83
CA MET A 114 0.62 33.20 -11.50
C MET A 114 0.35 33.51 -10.01
N ALA A 115 0.25 32.51 -9.11
CA ALA A 115 -0.07 32.76 -7.68
C ALA A 115 1.12 32.61 -6.73
N VAL A 116 2.08 31.72 -7.02
CA VAL A 116 3.33 31.59 -6.23
C VAL A 116 4.39 32.60 -6.72
N TYR A 117 4.31 33.04 -7.98
CA TYR A 117 5.26 33.99 -8.58
C TYR A 117 5.09 35.45 -8.13
N ASN A 118 3.91 35.84 -7.64
CA ASN A 118 3.60 37.25 -7.35
C ASN A 118 4.21 37.78 -6.03
N SER A 119 4.98 36.96 -5.31
CA SER A 119 5.60 37.34 -4.04
C SER A 119 7.07 37.75 -4.14
N TYR A 120 7.75 37.58 -5.29
CA TYR A 120 9.17 37.94 -5.44
C TYR A 120 9.48 38.66 -6.77
N LYS A 121 10.21 39.78 -6.67
CA LYS A 121 10.42 40.84 -7.68
C LYS A 121 11.75 40.65 -8.45
N TRP A 122 11.71 40.72 -9.80
CA TRP A 122 12.81 40.86 -10.82
C TRP A 122 13.81 39.68 -10.93
N ILE A 123 14.24 39.15 -12.09
CA ILE A 123 14.70 39.73 -13.38
C ILE A 123 14.28 38.82 -14.57
N TYR A 124 13.98 39.48 -15.70
CA TYR A 124 13.55 38.92 -16.99
C TYR A 124 14.74 38.40 -17.83
N PHE A 125 14.58 37.27 -18.54
CA PHE A 125 15.06 37.08 -19.92
C PHE A 125 14.21 36.03 -20.67
N PRO A 126 13.80 36.28 -21.93
CA PRO A 126 12.87 35.42 -22.68
C PRO A 126 13.60 34.52 -23.67
N MET A 127 13.11 33.29 -23.90
CA MET A 127 13.06 32.74 -25.25
C MET A 127 12.16 31.51 -25.37
N LYS A 128 11.27 31.59 -26.37
CA LYS A 128 10.41 30.54 -26.91
C LYS A 128 11.21 29.43 -27.56
N LEU A 129 10.71 28.20 -27.44
CA LEU A 129 10.59 27.12 -28.45
C LEU A 129 9.93 25.96 -27.69
N GLY A 130 8.61 25.77 -27.69
CA GLY A 130 7.85 25.38 -28.87
C GLY A 130 8.03 23.89 -29.17
N ILE A 131 7.30 23.00 -28.47
CA ILE A 131 6.74 21.73 -28.99
C ILE A 131 5.61 21.29 -28.06
N LYS A 132 4.40 21.17 -28.63
CA LYS A 132 3.25 20.48 -28.06
C LYS A 132 3.51 18.97 -28.09
N LYS A 133 3.22 18.22 -27.00
CA LYS A 133 2.43 16.97 -27.06
C LYS A 133 2.15 16.36 -25.68
N TYR A 134 0.85 16.16 -25.44
CA TYR A 134 0.24 15.19 -24.52
C TYR A 134 0.75 13.77 -24.74
N ILE A 135 1.03 12.99 -23.68
CA ILE A 135 0.99 11.50 -23.65
C ILE A 135 0.69 11.08 -22.19
N TRP A 136 -0.54 10.74 -21.78
CA TRP A 136 -1.18 9.40 -21.76
C TRP A 136 -0.25 8.22 -21.44
N ILE A 137 -0.66 7.33 -20.54
CA ILE A 137 0.06 6.09 -20.26
C ILE A 137 0.22 5.30 -21.56
N ALA A 138 1.46 5.06 -21.96
CA ALA A 138 1.80 4.08 -22.97
C ALA A 138 2.92 3.19 -22.45
N VAL A 139 2.71 1.87 -22.57
CA VAL A 139 3.78 0.88 -22.61
C VAL A 139 4.80 1.36 -23.65
N TYR A 140 6.02 1.68 -23.21
CA TYR A 140 7.08 2.12 -24.10
C TYR A 140 7.67 0.93 -24.85
N ASN A 141 7.33 0.82 -26.14
CA ASN A 141 8.16 0.19 -27.15
C ASN A 141 8.96 1.29 -27.86
N ASN A 142 10.30 1.20 -27.79
CA ASN A 142 11.35 1.99 -28.47
C ASN A 142 11.53 3.48 -28.10
N ILE A 143 12.62 3.77 -27.36
CA ILE A 143 13.81 4.54 -27.79
C ILE A 143 14.88 4.44 -26.67
N ASP A 144 16.09 4.08 -27.09
CA ASP A 144 17.36 3.87 -26.37
C ASP A 144 17.41 2.72 -25.33
N ASP A 145 17.90 1.57 -25.80
CA ASP A 145 17.82 0.24 -25.17
C ASP A 145 18.71 0.03 -23.94
N SER A 146 19.62 0.96 -23.59
CA SER A 146 20.51 0.77 -22.44
C SER A 146 19.97 1.36 -21.14
N TYR A 147 19.48 2.61 -21.16
CA TYR A 147 19.09 3.37 -19.96
C TYR A 147 17.73 2.92 -19.38
N ASN A 148 16.77 2.61 -20.25
CA ASN A 148 15.48 2.07 -19.82
C ASN A 148 15.58 0.59 -19.42
N ALA A 149 16.47 -0.19 -20.06
CA ALA A 149 16.66 -1.58 -19.70
C ALA A 149 17.21 -1.73 -18.29
N GLU A 150 18.13 -0.87 -17.83
CA GLU A 150 18.62 -0.92 -16.46
C GLU A 150 17.54 -0.56 -15.43
N ARG A 151 16.69 0.45 -15.67
CA ARG A 151 15.58 0.78 -14.76
C ARG A 151 14.47 -0.28 -14.77
N VAL A 152 14.14 -0.84 -15.93
CA VAL A 152 13.17 -1.94 -16.05
C VAL A 152 13.72 -3.20 -15.40
N LYS A 153 15.01 -3.52 -15.59
CA LYS A 153 15.69 -4.62 -14.89
C LYS A 153 15.74 -4.38 -13.39
N ALA A 154 16.04 -3.18 -12.92
CA ALA A 154 16.10 -2.86 -11.49
C ALA A 154 14.70 -3.00 -10.84
N LYS A 155 13.66 -2.46 -11.47
CA LYS A 155 12.27 -2.61 -10.99
C LYS A 155 11.77 -4.05 -11.06
N SER A 156 12.14 -4.78 -12.12
CA SER A 156 11.85 -6.21 -12.23
C SER A 156 12.57 -7.00 -11.13
N GLN A 157 13.83 -6.70 -10.85
CA GLN A 157 14.62 -7.33 -9.80
C GLN A 157 14.05 -7.04 -8.40
N GLU A 158 13.59 -5.82 -8.16
CA GLU A 158 12.91 -5.43 -6.92
C GLU A 158 11.58 -6.19 -6.76
N ALA A 159 10.77 -6.25 -7.83
CA ALA A 159 9.54 -7.03 -7.87
C ALA A 159 9.77 -8.52 -7.61
N HIS A 160 10.81 -9.10 -8.22
CA HIS A 160 11.22 -10.48 -7.97
C HIS A 160 11.68 -10.71 -6.53
N THR A 161 12.43 -9.77 -5.96
CA THR A 161 12.91 -9.85 -4.57
C THR A 161 11.74 -9.78 -3.57
N LEU A 162 10.79 -8.88 -3.82
CA LEU A 162 9.61 -8.72 -2.97
C LEU A 162 8.66 -9.92 -3.08
N THR A 163 8.46 -10.44 -4.30
CA THR A 163 7.68 -11.66 -4.55
C THR A 163 8.33 -12.87 -3.87
N ALA A 164 9.65 -13.02 -3.97
CA ALA A 164 10.39 -14.08 -3.27
C ALA A 164 10.23 -13.96 -1.75
N SER A 165 10.29 -12.74 -1.20
CA SER A 165 10.04 -12.49 0.23
C SER A 165 8.63 -12.89 0.66
N ILE A 166 7.61 -12.60 -0.15
CA ILE A 166 6.23 -13.03 0.08
C ILE A 166 6.14 -14.55 0.05
N GLN A 167 6.68 -15.19 -0.99
CA GLN A 167 6.68 -16.64 -1.12
C GLN A 167 7.37 -17.30 0.08
N ASP A 168 8.51 -16.78 0.54
CA ASP A 168 9.25 -17.34 1.66
C ASP A 168 8.53 -17.16 3.00
N LYS A 169 7.93 -15.98 3.25
CA LYS A 169 7.08 -15.78 4.43
C LYS A 169 5.84 -16.66 4.38
N PHE A 170 5.22 -16.81 3.22
CA PHE A 170 4.07 -17.70 3.05
C PHE A 170 4.46 -19.16 3.27
N LYS A 171 5.62 -19.62 2.77
CA LYS A 171 6.18 -20.95 3.09
C LYS A 171 6.43 -21.13 4.60
N GLN A 172 6.84 -20.08 5.31
CA GLN A 172 7.05 -20.13 6.76
C GLN A 172 5.76 -20.35 7.57
N ILE A 173 4.58 -20.00 7.03
CA ILE A 173 3.30 -20.28 7.70
C ILE A 173 3.12 -21.78 7.96
N PHE A 174 3.55 -22.62 7.02
CA PHE A 174 3.45 -24.07 7.13
C PHE A 174 4.45 -24.67 8.13
N LYS A 175 5.51 -23.94 8.49
CA LYS A 175 6.50 -24.41 9.47
C LYS A 175 5.85 -24.47 10.85
N THR A 176 5.87 -25.63 11.48
CA THR A 176 5.39 -25.80 12.86
C THR A 176 6.48 -25.38 13.85
N GLU A 177 6.17 -24.47 14.76
CA GLU A 177 6.95 -24.32 15.99
C GLU A 177 6.66 -25.54 16.87
N HIS A 178 7.49 -26.57 16.78
CA HIS A 178 7.66 -27.50 17.89
C HIS A 178 8.79 -26.95 18.74
N ASN A 179 8.47 -26.13 19.76
CA ASN A 179 9.32 -25.92 20.94
C ASN A 179 8.63 -25.05 21.99
N LYS A 180 7.86 -25.68 22.88
CA LYS A 180 7.71 -25.21 24.28
C LYS A 180 7.71 -26.34 25.33
N GLY A 181 8.16 -27.56 25.00
CA GLY A 181 8.06 -28.66 25.98
C GLY A 181 9.01 -29.86 25.89
N ILE A 182 9.93 -29.95 24.92
CA ILE A 182 10.85 -31.11 24.86
C ILE A 182 12.28 -30.65 25.17
N VAL A 183 12.57 -30.69 26.47
CA VAL A 183 13.92 -30.56 27.02
C VAL A 183 14.77 -31.76 26.53
N LYS A 184 15.84 -31.41 25.80
CA LYS A 184 17.14 -32.10 25.75
C LYS A 184 17.22 -33.60 25.39
N ILE A 185 16.61 -34.10 24.30
CA ILE A 185 17.15 -35.33 23.66
C ILE A 185 17.06 -35.23 22.13
N GLY A 186 18.20 -34.98 21.46
CA GLY A 186 18.39 -35.31 20.03
C GLY A 186 18.22 -34.18 19.00
N ARG A 187 19.23 -33.31 18.88
CA ARG A 187 19.33 -32.24 17.85
C ARG A 187 19.27 -32.73 16.39
N LYS A 188 19.55 -34.00 16.10
CA LYS A 188 19.51 -34.56 14.73
C LYS A 188 18.13 -35.07 14.31
N ARG A 189 17.29 -35.55 15.23
CA ARG A 189 15.92 -36.03 14.89
C ARG A 189 14.91 -34.91 14.70
N SER A 190 15.08 -33.75 15.35
CA SER A 190 14.08 -32.68 15.26
C SER A 190 14.03 -32.00 13.88
N LYS A 191 15.16 -31.85 13.17
CA LYS A 191 15.18 -31.23 11.84
C LYS A 191 14.42 -32.04 10.78
N SER A 192 14.55 -33.38 10.74
CA SER A 192 13.84 -34.19 9.72
C SER A 192 12.33 -34.23 9.96
N LEU A 193 11.90 -34.28 11.23
CA LEU A 193 10.49 -34.25 11.63
C LEU A 193 9.82 -32.91 11.32
N THR A 194 10.52 -31.77 11.52
CA THR A 194 9.97 -30.44 11.21
C THR A 194 9.73 -30.24 9.71
N THR A 195 10.64 -30.71 8.85
CA THR A 195 10.49 -30.59 7.40
C THR A 195 9.36 -31.48 6.88
N ALA A 196 9.22 -32.68 7.44
CA ALA A 196 8.13 -33.60 7.11
C ALA A 196 6.75 -33.06 7.55
N ALA A 197 6.63 -32.51 8.77
CA ALA A 197 5.39 -31.90 9.25
C ALA A 197 5.00 -30.66 8.45
N THR A 198 5.98 -29.86 8.02
CA THR A 198 5.77 -28.67 7.17
C THR A 198 5.26 -29.08 5.80
N LYS A 199 5.87 -30.11 5.19
CA LYS A 199 5.42 -30.68 3.91
C LYS A 199 4.00 -31.25 4.03
N HIS A 200 3.72 -31.97 5.11
CA HIS A 200 2.42 -32.58 5.36
C HIS A 200 1.28 -31.55 5.49
N ASN A 201 1.50 -30.44 6.21
CA ASN A 201 0.51 -29.37 6.30
C ASN A 201 0.27 -28.69 4.95
N LYS A 202 1.34 -28.45 4.17
CA LYS A 202 1.22 -27.89 2.81
C LYS A 202 0.40 -28.80 1.92
N ASP A 203 0.64 -30.11 1.97
CA ASP A 203 -0.06 -31.09 1.13
C ASP A 203 -1.56 -31.20 1.50
N ILE A 204 -1.88 -31.20 2.81
CA ILE A 204 -3.27 -31.13 3.29
C ILE A 204 -3.94 -29.86 2.77
N MET A 205 -3.28 -28.70 2.91
CA MET A 205 -3.83 -27.43 2.46
C MET A 205 -4.00 -27.36 0.94
N LYS A 206 -3.07 -27.91 0.17
CA LYS A 206 -3.20 -28.00 -1.29
C LYS A 206 -4.47 -28.78 -1.66
N MET A 207 -4.68 -29.91 -1.02
CA MET A 207 -5.85 -30.73 -1.32
C MET A 207 -7.18 -30.09 -0.89
N ARG A 208 -7.17 -29.33 0.20
CA ARG A 208 -8.31 -28.51 0.62
C ARG A 208 -8.57 -27.36 -0.35
N ALA A 209 -7.51 -26.73 -0.85
CA ALA A 209 -7.59 -25.67 -1.87
C ALA A 209 -8.17 -26.17 -3.20
N THR A 210 -7.89 -27.41 -3.60
CA THR A 210 -8.48 -28.05 -4.79
C THR A 210 -9.90 -28.59 -4.55
N GLY A 211 -10.55 -28.25 -3.44
CA GLY A 211 -11.97 -28.57 -3.19
C GLY A 211 -12.25 -29.92 -2.51
N SER A 212 -11.23 -30.67 -2.08
CA SER A 212 -11.47 -31.94 -1.34
C SER A 212 -12.12 -31.68 0.02
N THR A 213 -13.03 -32.57 0.45
CA THR A 213 -13.69 -32.48 1.76
C THR A 213 -12.72 -32.82 2.91
N LEU A 214 -13.09 -32.48 4.15
CA LEU A 214 -12.32 -32.87 5.33
C LEU A 214 -12.24 -34.40 5.47
N GLU A 215 -13.30 -35.09 5.04
CA GLU A 215 -13.42 -36.56 5.04
C GLU A 215 -12.40 -37.19 4.08
N SER A 216 -12.42 -36.77 2.80
CA SER A 216 -11.51 -37.31 1.80
C SER A 216 -10.06 -36.97 2.10
N ALA A 217 -9.82 -35.80 2.71
CA ALA A 217 -8.50 -35.44 3.22
C ALA A 217 -8.04 -36.26 4.40
N GLY A 218 -8.93 -36.56 5.35
CA GLY A 218 -8.64 -37.47 6.44
C GLY A 218 -8.26 -38.85 5.93
N GLN A 219 -9.03 -39.39 4.99
CA GLN A 219 -8.76 -40.72 4.41
C GLN A 219 -7.40 -40.79 3.71
N LYS A 220 -7.08 -39.84 2.83
CA LYS A 220 -5.81 -39.84 2.08
C LYS A 220 -4.58 -39.77 2.99
N TYR A 221 -4.64 -38.94 4.03
CA TYR A 221 -3.51 -38.71 4.94
C TYR A 221 -3.58 -39.55 6.22
N ARG A 222 -4.56 -40.46 6.34
CA ARG A 222 -4.83 -41.29 7.54
C ARG A 222 -4.99 -40.45 8.81
N LEU A 223 -5.72 -39.34 8.71
CA LEU A 223 -6.04 -38.42 9.80
C LEU A 223 -7.55 -38.44 10.07
N SER A 224 -7.94 -38.10 11.30
CA SER A 224 -9.35 -37.81 11.56
C SER A 224 -9.78 -36.53 10.85
N ARG A 225 -11.07 -36.44 10.49
CA ARG A 225 -11.71 -35.22 9.96
C ARG A 225 -11.38 -33.99 10.81
N GLU A 226 -11.45 -34.16 12.13
CA GLU A 226 -11.14 -33.11 13.11
C GLU A 226 -9.67 -32.69 13.07
N ARG A 227 -8.74 -33.63 12.88
CA ARG A 227 -7.33 -33.29 12.75
C ARG A 227 -7.03 -32.47 11.50
N VAL A 228 -7.68 -32.78 10.38
CA VAL A 228 -7.60 -31.98 9.15
C VAL A 228 -8.12 -30.56 9.40
N ARG A 229 -9.27 -30.43 10.07
CA ARG A 229 -9.85 -29.13 10.44
C ARG A 229 -8.89 -28.29 11.30
N GLN A 230 -8.23 -28.91 12.28
CA GLN A 230 -7.24 -28.22 13.12
C GLN A 230 -6.02 -27.74 12.34
N VAL A 231 -5.52 -28.54 11.38
CA VAL A 231 -4.42 -28.13 10.50
C VAL A 231 -4.84 -26.94 9.64
N GLU A 232 -6.01 -27.00 9.02
CA GLU A 232 -6.58 -25.93 8.21
C GLU A 232 -6.72 -24.63 9.01
N GLN A 233 -7.37 -24.70 10.18
CA GLN A 233 -7.56 -23.53 11.04
C GLN A 233 -6.22 -22.91 11.45
N LYS A 234 -5.24 -23.73 11.84
CA LYS A 234 -3.91 -23.24 12.24
C LYS A 234 -3.19 -22.51 11.11
N VAL A 235 -3.36 -22.97 9.86
CA VAL A 235 -2.78 -22.29 8.69
C VAL A 235 -3.52 -20.98 8.43
N LEU A 236 -4.86 -20.98 8.49
CA LEU A 236 -5.68 -19.78 8.30
C LEU A 236 -5.37 -18.70 9.35
N ASP A 237 -5.20 -19.05 10.63
CA ASP A 237 -4.89 -18.09 11.70
C ASP A 237 -3.54 -17.38 11.47
N LYS A 238 -2.53 -18.17 11.08
CA LYS A 238 -1.22 -17.63 10.72
C LYS A 238 -1.27 -16.79 9.45
N PHE A 239 -2.09 -17.19 8.49
CA PHE A 239 -2.29 -16.44 7.26
C PHE A 239 -3.02 -15.12 7.50
N ASN A 240 -4.05 -15.08 8.35
CA ASN A 240 -4.68 -13.84 8.80
C ASN A 240 -3.65 -12.90 9.44
N SER A 241 -2.79 -13.43 10.32
CA SER A 241 -1.70 -12.65 10.93
C SER A 241 -0.72 -12.11 9.88
N PHE A 242 -0.40 -12.91 8.85
CA PHE A 242 0.44 -12.50 7.73
C PHE A 242 -0.24 -11.43 6.87
N LEU A 243 -1.55 -11.57 6.59
CA LEU A 243 -2.33 -10.60 5.85
C LEU A 243 -2.37 -9.24 6.53
N LEU A 244 -2.67 -9.20 7.84
CA LEU A 244 -2.76 -7.95 8.60
C LEU A 244 -1.40 -7.24 8.70
N ARG A 245 -0.33 -7.98 8.99
CA ARG A 245 0.99 -7.39 9.26
C ARG A 245 1.79 -7.03 8.03
N LYS A 246 1.62 -7.80 6.95
CA LYS A 246 2.46 -7.68 5.74
C LYS A 246 1.68 -7.28 4.51
N LYS A 247 0.36 -7.26 4.56
CA LYS A 247 -0.51 -6.77 3.47
C LYS A 247 -0.10 -7.33 2.09
N PRO A 248 0.17 -8.66 1.96
CA PRO A 248 0.70 -9.25 0.73
C PRO A 248 -0.26 -9.09 -0.46
N HIS A 249 -1.56 -8.96 -0.23
CA HIS A 249 -2.55 -8.71 -1.28
C HIS A 249 -2.36 -7.33 -1.94
N TYR A 250 -2.12 -6.28 -1.15
CA TYR A 250 -1.75 -4.96 -1.69
C TYR A 250 -0.42 -5.00 -2.42
N ILE A 251 0.58 -5.71 -1.89
CA ILE A 251 1.87 -5.84 -2.58
C ILE A 251 1.68 -6.54 -3.94
N LEU A 252 0.94 -7.65 -3.98
CA LEU A 252 0.66 -8.35 -5.24
C LEU A 252 -0.11 -7.46 -6.23
N GLN A 253 -1.07 -6.67 -5.74
CA GLN A 253 -1.84 -5.72 -6.53
C GLN A 253 -0.95 -4.67 -7.22
N THR A 254 0.14 -4.22 -6.58
CA THR A 254 1.07 -3.26 -7.22
C THR A 254 1.76 -3.79 -8.47
N PHE A 255 1.79 -5.11 -8.66
CA PHE A 255 2.35 -5.74 -9.86
C PHE A 255 1.32 -5.92 -10.98
N THR A 256 0.05 -5.65 -10.71
CA THR A 256 -1.03 -5.77 -11.69
C THR A 256 -1.25 -4.45 -12.40
N GLN A 257 -1.76 -4.50 -13.64
CA GLN A 257 -2.16 -3.29 -14.38
C GLN A 257 -3.49 -2.70 -13.87
N ARG A 258 -4.18 -3.39 -12.96
CA ARG A 258 -5.53 -3.05 -12.50
C ARG A 258 -5.49 -2.61 -11.04
N ASN A 259 -5.66 -1.31 -10.80
CA ASN A 259 -5.47 -0.68 -9.50
C ASN A 259 -6.33 -1.23 -8.36
N THR A 260 -7.40 -2.00 -8.62
CA THR A 260 -8.34 -2.51 -7.61
C THR A 260 -8.60 -4.02 -7.71
N LEU A 261 -8.04 -4.71 -8.72
CA LEU A 261 -8.34 -6.10 -9.00
C LEU A 261 -7.05 -6.93 -9.01
N LEU A 262 -7.00 -7.92 -8.13
CA LEU A 262 -5.98 -8.96 -8.13
C LEU A 262 -6.58 -10.24 -8.71
N SER A 263 -6.31 -10.52 -9.99
CA SER A 263 -6.87 -11.69 -10.67
C SER A 263 -6.21 -13.00 -10.23
N VAL A 264 -6.88 -14.13 -10.44
CA VAL A 264 -6.28 -15.46 -10.22
C VAL A 264 -5.01 -15.65 -11.06
N ASP A 265 -5.00 -15.15 -12.30
CA ASP A 265 -3.85 -15.26 -13.21
C ASP A 265 -2.64 -14.49 -12.68
N ASP A 266 -2.84 -13.28 -12.13
CA ASP A 266 -1.78 -12.49 -11.49
C ASP A 266 -1.20 -13.24 -10.28
N ILE A 267 -2.07 -13.79 -9.42
CA ILE A 267 -1.64 -14.56 -8.26
C ILE A 267 -0.85 -15.80 -8.70
N GLN A 268 -1.31 -16.49 -9.75
CA GLN A 268 -0.64 -17.67 -10.28
C GLN A 268 0.72 -17.33 -10.88
N HIS A 269 0.81 -16.22 -11.62
CA HIS A 269 2.05 -15.72 -12.19
C HIS A 269 3.10 -15.43 -11.11
N HIS A 270 2.70 -14.78 -10.01
CA HIS A 270 3.64 -14.37 -8.95
C HIS A 270 3.92 -15.45 -7.91
N LEU A 271 2.94 -16.30 -7.56
CA LEU A 271 3.09 -17.28 -6.47
C LEU A 271 3.33 -18.72 -6.95
N GLY A 272 3.15 -19.00 -8.25
CA GLY A 272 3.37 -20.33 -8.82
C GLY A 272 2.57 -21.41 -8.10
N GLU A 273 3.24 -22.46 -7.63
CA GLU A 273 2.61 -23.59 -6.92
C GLU A 273 1.88 -23.24 -5.61
N LEU A 274 2.12 -22.04 -5.07
CA LEU A 274 1.48 -21.59 -3.83
C LEU A 274 0.18 -20.83 -4.07
N SER A 275 -0.13 -20.50 -5.33
CA SER A 275 -1.29 -19.71 -5.74
C SER A 275 -2.61 -20.32 -5.27
N GLU A 276 -2.85 -21.61 -5.51
CA GLU A 276 -4.07 -22.31 -5.09
C GLU A 276 -4.33 -22.17 -3.59
N ILE A 277 -3.30 -22.42 -2.78
CA ILE A 277 -3.41 -22.33 -1.32
C ILE A 277 -3.59 -20.88 -0.88
N PHE A 278 -2.89 -19.94 -1.52
CA PHE A 278 -3.02 -18.51 -1.23
C PHE A 278 -4.44 -18.03 -1.50
N ILE A 279 -4.98 -18.32 -2.69
CA ILE A 279 -6.36 -17.99 -3.09
C ILE A 279 -7.35 -18.60 -2.13
N TYR A 280 -7.19 -19.89 -1.82
CA TYR A 280 -8.05 -20.59 -0.87
C TYR A 280 -8.07 -19.91 0.50
N CYS A 281 -6.89 -19.60 1.04
CA CYS A 281 -6.78 -18.89 2.30
C CYS A 281 -7.42 -17.51 2.21
N LEU A 282 -7.15 -16.73 1.15
CA LEU A 282 -7.71 -15.39 0.95
C LEU A 282 -9.25 -15.41 0.90
N LYS A 283 -9.86 -16.40 0.23
CA LYS A 283 -11.32 -16.62 0.21
C LYS A 283 -11.91 -16.94 1.59
N LYS A 284 -11.12 -17.58 2.46
CA LYS A 284 -11.53 -17.99 3.81
C LYS A 284 -11.23 -16.94 4.87
N CYS A 285 -10.44 -15.94 4.55
CA CYS A 285 -10.13 -14.84 5.45
C CYS A 285 -11.32 -13.92 5.62
N ASN A 286 -11.59 -13.55 6.87
CA ASN A 286 -12.58 -12.52 7.17
C ASN A 286 -11.93 -11.13 7.11
N ASN A 287 -11.50 -10.69 5.93
CA ASN A 287 -10.91 -9.38 5.73
C ASN A 287 -11.80 -8.52 4.82
N LYS A 288 -12.35 -7.43 5.36
CA LYS A 288 -13.24 -6.52 4.62
C LYS A 288 -12.58 -5.83 3.43
N ALA A 289 -11.25 -5.69 3.46
CA ALA A 289 -10.48 -5.04 2.39
C ALA A 289 -10.24 -5.94 1.17
N VAL A 290 -10.66 -7.21 1.22
CA VAL A 290 -10.40 -8.20 0.17
C VAL A 290 -11.67 -9.00 -0.10
N LEU A 291 -12.30 -8.75 -1.25
CA LEU A 291 -13.57 -9.36 -1.61
C LEU A 291 -13.42 -10.21 -2.85
N TRP A 292 -13.89 -11.46 -2.78
CA TRP A 292 -13.91 -12.35 -3.92
C TRP A 292 -15.06 -11.99 -4.87
N SER A 293 -14.77 -11.94 -6.18
CA SER A 293 -15.77 -11.79 -7.24
C SER A 293 -15.66 -12.96 -8.22
N ASP A 294 -16.72 -13.78 -8.30
CA ASP A 294 -16.80 -14.88 -9.27
C ASP A 294 -16.82 -14.35 -10.71
N ALA A 295 -17.50 -13.22 -10.96
CA ALA A 295 -17.61 -12.61 -12.29
C ALA A 295 -16.27 -12.12 -12.84
N LEU A 296 -15.38 -11.65 -11.95
CA LEU A 296 -14.04 -11.16 -12.32
C LEU A 296 -12.94 -12.21 -12.16
N ASN A 297 -13.30 -13.39 -11.63
CA ASN A 297 -12.36 -14.46 -11.26
C ASN A 297 -11.13 -13.90 -10.50
N GLY A 298 -11.39 -13.14 -9.43
CA GLY A 298 -10.35 -12.41 -8.73
C GLY A 298 -10.84 -11.73 -7.45
N PHE A 299 -9.90 -11.04 -6.80
CA PHE A 299 -10.16 -10.29 -5.58
C PHE A 299 -10.20 -8.80 -5.85
N ILE A 300 -11.30 -8.16 -5.46
CA ILE A 300 -11.41 -6.72 -5.37
C ILE A 300 -10.72 -6.29 -4.07
N ILE A 301 -9.69 -5.48 -4.19
CA ILE A 301 -8.90 -4.98 -3.07
C ILE A 301 -9.13 -3.48 -2.93
N GLY A 302 -9.58 -3.07 -1.76
CA GLY A 302 -9.92 -1.69 -1.42
C GLY A 302 -10.79 -1.63 -0.18
N ASP A 303 -10.98 -0.44 0.38
CA ASP A 303 -11.90 -0.29 1.51
C ASP A 303 -13.34 -0.57 1.05
N SER A 304 -14.11 -1.19 1.94
CA SER A 304 -15.46 -1.73 1.70
C SER A 304 -16.53 -0.70 1.29
N SER A 305 -16.14 0.54 0.99
CA SER A 305 -16.98 1.63 0.48
C SER A 305 -17.38 1.44 -0.99
N TRP A 306 -16.70 0.58 -1.76
CA TRP A 306 -17.02 0.31 -3.16
C TRP A 306 -18.11 -0.75 -3.37
N CYS A 307 -18.52 -1.44 -2.31
CA CYS A 307 -19.47 -2.55 -2.40
C CYS A 307 -20.87 -2.03 -2.14
N ILE A 308 -21.38 -1.26 -3.11
CA ILE A 308 -22.82 -1.02 -3.20
C ILE A 308 -23.47 -2.39 -3.35
N THR A 309 -24.37 -2.65 -2.41
CA THR A 309 -25.33 -3.74 -2.31
C THR A 309 -25.84 -4.15 -3.69
N VAL A 310 -25.55 -5.39 -4.09
CA VAL A 310 -26.40 -6.09 -5.06
C VAL A 310 -27.39 -6.88 -4.20
N ASN A 311 -28.60 -6.32 -4.06
CA ASN A 311 -29.78 -7.09 -3.67
C ASN A 311 -30.18 -8.02 -4.82
#